data_AF-A0A959QF30-F1
#
_entry.id   AF-A0A959QF30-F1
#
_cell.length_a   1.000
_cell.length_b   1.000
_cell.length_c   1.000
_cell.angle_alpha   90.00
_cell.angle_beta   90.00
_cell.angle_gamma   90.00
#
_symmetry.space_group_name_H-M   'P 1'
#
loop_
_entity.id
_entity.type
_entity.pdbx_description
1 polymer ?
#
loop_
_entity_poly.entity_id
_entity_poly.type
_entity_poly.pdbx_seq_one_letter_code
_entity_poly.pdbx_strand_id
1 'polypeptide(L)'
;MLKDQISGNVRWQSPSNIALIKYWGKYGDQLPQNPSISFTLDKSFTQTKISYRFRPDRHSPISTTFLFEGKENAAFQERIERYLLKRKDFLPFLSDLHLDIESTNSFPHSAGIASSASAFSALA
;
A
#
# COMPACT_ATOMS: atom_id res chain seq x y z
N MET A 1 22.77 -5.49 21.61
CA MET A 1 23.28 -6.48 20.64
C MET A 1 22.20 -7.39 20.01
N LEU A 2 20.88 -7.18 20.24
CA LEU A 2 19.81 -8.03 19.65
C LEU A 2 18.89 -7.31 18.62
N LYS A 3 19.06 -6.00 18.39
CA LYS A 3 18.18 -5.24 17.49
C LYS A 3 18.47 -5.47 16.00
N ASP A 4 19.71 -5.84 15.65
CA ASP A 4 20.14 -6.00 14.25
C ASP A 4 19.61 -7.27 13.56
N GLN A 5 18.82 -8.10 14.27
CA GLN A 5 18.21 -9.31 13.72
C GLN A 5 16.68 -9.22 13.54
N ILE A 6 16.05 -8.07 13.82
CA ILE A 6 14.61 -7.92 13.62
C ILE A 6 14.33 -7.83 12.13
N SER A 7 13.82 -8.93 11.58
CA SER A 7 13.36 -9.02 10.20
C SER A 7 12.21 -10.00 10.08
N GLY A 8 11.41 -9.84 9.04
CA GLY A 8 10.28 -10.71 8.78
C GLY A 8 9.59 -10.33 7.48
N ASN A 9 8.56 -11.08 7.13
CA ASN A 9 7.70 -10.72 6.02
C ASN A 9 6.24 -11.06 6.35
N VAL A 10 5.34 -10.28 5.77
CA VAL A 10 3.90 -10.48 5.82
C VAL A 10 3.34 -10.32 4.42
N ARG A 11 2.27 -11.04 4.14
CA ARG A 11 1.57 -10.96 2.86
C ARG A 11 0.08 -10.87 3.11
N TRP A 12 -0.57 -9.98 2.37
CA TRP A 12 -2.00 -9.82 2.40
C TRP A 12 -2.55 -9.70 0.97
N GLN A 13 -3.81 -10.09 0.81
CA GLN A 13 -4.55 -9.97 -0.44
C GLN A 13 -5.80 -9.15 -0.18
N SER A 14 -6.10 -8.21 -1.08
CA SER A 14 -7.34 -7.44 -1.03
C SER A 14 -8.00 -7.43 -2.41
N PRO A 15 -9.33 -7.65 -2.49
CA PRO A 15 -10.04 -7.63 -3.75
C PRO A 15 -10.18 -6.21 -4.30
N SER A 16 -10.26 -6.11 -5.62
CA SER A 16 -10.73 -4.93 -6.34
C SER A 16 -12.26 -4.82 -6.24
N ASN A 17 -12.80 -3.68 -6.63
CA ASN A 17 -14.23 -3.44 -6.65
C ASN A 17 -14.62 -2.63 -7.89
N ILE A 18 -15.89 -2.69 -8.27
CA ILE A 18 -16.50 -1.86 -9.32
C ILE A 18 -17.64 -1.06 -8.71
N ALA A 19 -17.62 0.26 -8.91
CA ALA A 19 -18.62 1.16 -8.38
C ALA A 19 -19.97 1.02 -9.14
N LEU A 20 -21.04 0.80 -8.38
CA LEU A 20 -22.43 0.90 -8.81
C LEU A 20 -22.93 2.35 -8.68
N ILE A 21 -22.61 2.99 -7.54
CA ILE A 21 -22.75 4.44 -7.33
C ILE A 21 -21.34 5.00 -7.26
N LYS A 22 -21.01 5.93 -8.17
CA LYS A 22 -19.63 6.41 -8.36
C LYS A 22 -19.17 7.29 -7.21
N TYR A 23 -17.96 7.06 -6.74
CA TYR A 23 -17.18 8.06 -6.03
C TYR A 23 -16.67 9.09 -7.05
N TRP A 24 -17.05 10.36 -6.91
CA TRP A 24 -16.59 11.39 -7.85
C TRP A 24 -16.48 12.77 -7.19
N GLY A 25 -15.24 13.19 -6.92
CA GLY A 25 -14.94 14.44 -6.24
C GLY A 25 -14.40 14.20 -4.83
N LYS A 26 -13.39 14.99 -4.46
CA LYS A 26 -12.72 14.91 -3.16
C LYS A 26 -12.56 16.29 -2.56
N TYR A 27 -12.62 16.38 -1.23
CA TYR A 27 -12.27 17.58 -0.48
C TYR A 27 -11.39 17.22 0.72
N GLY A 28 -10.67 18.21 1.26
CA GLY A 28 -9.75 18.00 2.37
C GLY A 28 -8.76 16.86 2.11
N ASP A 29 -8.56 16.00 3.11
CA ASP A 29 -7.69 14.83 3.01
C ASP A 29 -8.43 13.59 2.50
N GLN A 30 -8.71 13.54 1.18
CA GLN A 30 -9.35 12.41 0.49
C GLN A 30 -10.77 12.08 0.96
N LEU A 31 -11.51 13.06 1.52
CA LEU A 31 -12.90 12.85 1.89
C LEU A 31 -13.82 12.91 0.64
N PRO A 32 -14.78 11.97 0.52
CA PRO A 32 -15.69 11.91 -0.62
C PRO A 32 -16.71 13.06 -0.61
N GLN A 33 -16.93 13.72 -1.75
CA GLN A 33 -18.03 14.69 -1.88
C GLN A 33 -19.42 14.03 -1.91
N ASN A 34 -19.50 12.74 -2.23
CA ASN A 34 -20.74 11.99 -2.27
C ASN A 34 -20.52 10.54 -1.82
N PRO A 35 -21.53 9.90 -1.21
CA PRO A 35 -21.46 8.46 -0.93
C PRO A 35 -21.32 7.66 -2.22
N SER A 36 -20.69 6.50 -2.11
CA SER A 36 -20.50 5.55 -3.20
C SER A 36 -20.83 4.14 -2.73
N ILE A 37 -21.19 3.27 -3.67
CA ILE A 37 -21.49 1.87 -3.43
C ILE A 37 -20.81 1.09 -4.54
N SER A 38 -20.11 0.02 -4.18
CA SER A 38 -19.43 -0.85 -5.13
C SER A 38 -19.68 -2.32 -4.80
N PHE A 39 -19.42 -3.19 -5.77
CA PHE A 39 -19.38 -4.63 -5.56
C PHE A 39 -17.94 -5.13 -5.64
N THR A 40 -17.61 -6.08 -4.77
CA THR A 40 -16.30 -6.70 -4.67
C THR A 40 -16.10 -7.75 -5.77
N LEU A 41 -14.88 -7.83 -6.31
CA LEU A 41 -14.48 -8.81 -7.31
C LEU A 41 -13.57 -9.87 -6.69
N ASP A 42 -14.14 -10.98 -6.23
CA ASP A 42 -13.39 -11.99 -5.44
C ASP A 42 -12.19 -12.62 -6.17
N LYS A 43 -12.19 -12.62 -7.51
CA LYS A 43 -11.09 -13.18 -8.33
C LYS A 43 -10.13 -12.13 -8.86
N SER A 44 -10.47 -10.86 -8.74
CA SER A 44 -9.63 -9.74 -9.15
C SER A 44 -9.10 -9.05 -7.91
N PHE A 45 -7.87 -9.34 -7.54
CA PHE A 45 -7.27 -8.86 -6.30
C PHE A 45 -5.84 -8.37 -6.51
N THR A 46 -5.39 -7.56 -5.58
CA THR A 46 -3.98 -7.19 -5.42
C THR A 46 -3.41 -7.97 -4.26
N GLN A 47 -2.25 -8.58 -4.46
CA GLN A 47 -1.45 -9.17 -3.40
C GLN A 47 -0.29 -8.23 -3.09
N THR A 48 -0.11 -7.90 -1.82
CA THR A 48 1.02 -7.09 -1.34
C THR A 48 1.80 -7.91 -0.32
N LYS A 49 3.12 -7.97 -0.52
CA LYS A 49 4.08 -8.56 0.41
C LYS A 49 4.95 -7.43 0.94
N ILE A 50 5.10 -7.38 2.25
CA ILE A 50 5.99 -6.45 2.94
C ILE A 50 7.05 -7.28 3.64
N SER A 51 8.31 -7.07 3.26
CA SER A 51 9.45 -7.57 4.01
C SER A 51 10.01 -6.40 4.82
N TYR A 52 10.29 -6.60 6.10
CA TYR A 52 10.85 -5.55 6.94
C TYR A 52 12.17 -5.98 7.54
N ARG A 53 13.04 -5.01 7.77
CA ARG A 53 14.31 -5.16 8.48
C ARG A 53 14.56 -3.98 9.38
N PHE A 54 15.20 -4.21 10.52
CA PHE A 54 15.64 -3.15 11.41
C PHE A 54 16.56 -2.18 10.67
N ARG A 55 16.34 -0.89 10.89
CA ARG A 55 17.15 0.18 10.32
C ARG A 55 17.70 1.03 11.47
N PRO A 56 18.99 0.90 11.80
CA PRO A 56 19.60 1.63 12.91
C PRO A 56 19.74 3.14 12.63
N ASP A 57 19.87 3.54 11.36
CA ASP A 57 20.01 4.94 10.96
C ASP A 57 18.68 5.56 10.51
N ARG A 58 18.23 6.61 11.20
CA ARG A 58 16.95 7.28 11.00
C ARG A 58 17.10 8.53 10.12
N HIS A 59 17.76 8.43 8.96
CA HIS A 59 17.89 9.55 8.02
C HIS A 59 16.53 10.12 7.53
N SER A 60 15.51 9.26 7.41
CA SER A 60 14.15 9.64 6.99
C SER A 60 13.12 9.03 7.94
N PRO A 61 11.99 9.69 8.23
CA PRO A 61 10.94 9.15 9.11
C PRO A 61 10.34 7.82 8.61
N ILE A 62 10.33 7.59 7.30
CA ILE A 62 9.84 6.35 6.66
C ILE A 62 10.88 5.92 5.61
N SER A 63 11.12 4.61 5.49
CA SER A 63 12.03 4.05 4.49
C SER A 63 11.38 2.87 3.79
N THR A 64 11.17 3.02 2.48
CA THR A 64 10.55 1.97 1.67
C THR A 64 11.29 1.75 0.36
N THR A 65 11.15 0.54 -0.19
CA THR A 65 11.29 0.27 -1.62
C THR A 65 9.97 -0.28 -2.12
N PHE A 66 9.63 -0.03 -3.39
CA PHE A 66 8.40 -0.55 -3.96
C PHE A 66 8.59 -1.13 -5.36
N LEU A 67 8.16 -2.39 -5.52
CA LEU A 67 8.08 -3.08 -6.80
C LEU A 67 6.62 -3.42 -7.13
N PHE A 68 6.19 -3.05 -8.33
CA PHE A 68 4.94 -3.51 -8.92
C PHE A 68 5.26 -4.51 -10.04
N GLU A 69 4.83 -5.76 -9.89
CA GLU A 69 5.10 -6.84 -10.85
C GLU A 69 6.60 -6.96 -11.21
N GLY A 70 7.45 -6.84 -10.19
CA GLY A 70 8.91 -6.92 -10.30
C GLY A 70 9.59 -5.67 -10.86
N LYS A 71 8.84 -4.59 -11.15
CA LYS A 71 9.39 -3.33 -11.67
C LYS A 71 9.24 -2.20 -10.67
N GLU A 72 10.25 -1.34 -10.60
CA GLU A 72 10.20 -0.14 -9.77
C GLU A 72 9.06 0.80 -10.21
N ASN A 73 8.41 1.42 -9.23
CA ASN A 73 7.41 2.44 -9.48
C ASN A 73 7.52 3.54 -8.42
N ALA A 74 8.45 4.47 -8.67
CA ALA A 74 8.78 5.57 -7.76
C ALA A 74 7.56 6.44 -7.40
N ALA A 75 6.67 6.71 -8.37
CA ALA A 75 5.47 7.52 -8.12
C ALA A 75 4.51 6.84 -7.14
N PHE A 76 4.36 5.51 -7.22
CA PHE A 76 3.53 4.77 -6.26
C PHE A 76 4.25 4.61 -4.90
N GLN A 77 5.57 4.42 -4.90
CA GLN A 77 6.38 4.41 -3.68
C GLN A 77 6.17 5.70 -2.88
N GLU A 78 6.28 6.87 -3.51
CA GLU A 78 6.09 8.17 -2.85
C GLU A 78 4.66 8.32 -2.28
N ARG A 79 3.65 7.72 -2.92
CA ARG A 79 2.28 7.67 -2.37
C ARG A 79 2.20 6.80 -1.12
N ILE A 80 2.88 5.65 -1.11
CA ILE A 80 2.97 4.77 0.06
C ILE A 80 3.68 5.48 1.21
N GLU A 81 4.81 6.13 0.95
CA GLU A 81 5.58 6.84 1.96
C GLU A 81 4.76 7.95 2.61
N ARG A 82 4.05 8.76 1.81
CA ARG A 82 3.09 9.76 2.32
C ARG A 82 1.97 9.13 3.15
N TYR A 83 1.44 7.99 2.72
CA TYR A 83 0.39 7.27 3.43
C TYR A 83 0.85 6.76 4.80
N LEU A 84 2.04 6.19 4.88
CA LEU A 84 2.64 5.69 6.13
C LEU A 84 3.08 6.83 7.03
N LEU A 85 3.64 7.91 6.47
CA LEU A 85 4.08 9.08 7.23
C LEU A 85 2.92 9.72 8.00
N LYS A 86 1.72 9.79 7.40
CA LYS A 86 0.49 10.26 8.08
C LYS A 86 0.05 9.38 9.26
N ARG A 87 0.52 8.12 9.31
CA ARG A 87 0.18 7.14 10.36
C ARG A 87 1.30 6.91 11.36
N LYS A 88 2.45 7.60 11.22
CA LYS A 88 3.62 7.41 12.07
C LYS A 88 3.31 7.54 13.57
N ASP A 89 2.37 8.42 13.94
CA ASP A 89 2.03 8.66 15.34
C ASP A 89 1.28 7.47 15.96
N PHE A 90 0.53 6.72 15.13
CA PHE A 90 -0.14 5.48 15.52
C PHE A 90 0.76 4.25 15.36
N LEU A 91 1.76 4.32 14.47
CA LEU A 91 2.69 3.25 14.12
C LEU A 91 4.15 3.72 14.25
N PRO A 92 4.61 4.12 15.45
CA PRO A 92 5.93 4.75 15.63
C PRO A 92 7.11 3.82 15.30
N PHE A 93 6.89 2.51 15.37
CA PHE A 93 7.90 1.50 15.03
C PHE A 93 8.31 1.55 13.55
N LEU A 94 7.50 2.14 12.65
CA LEU A 94 7.84 2.24 11.23
C LEU A 94 9.12 3.04 10.97
N SER A 95 9.45 3.99 11.84
CA SER A 95 10.70 4.77 11.71
C SER A 95 11.95 3.95 12.00
N ASP A 96 11.83 2.82 12.69
CA ASP A 96 12.91 1.89 13.00
C ASP A 96 13.07 0.77 11.97
N LEU A 97 12.27 0.79 10.92
CA LEU A 97 12.25 -0.25 9.90
C LEU A 97 12.54 0.31 8.51
N HIS A 98 13.10 -0.55 7.68
CA HIS A 98 13.03 -0.44 6.24
C HIS A 98 12.03 -1.46 5.70
N LEU A 99 11.14 -1.05 4.81
CA LEU A 99 10.10 -1.90 4.23
C LEU A 99 10.35 -2.12 2.74
N ASP A 100 10.61 -3.36 2.33
CA ASP A 100 10.57 -3.75 0.92
C ASP A 100 9.15 -4.23 0.58
N ILE A 101 8.48 -3.48 -0.29
CA ILE A 101 7.06 -3.68 -0.62
C ILE A 101 6.96 -4.18 -2.05
N GLU A 102 6.42 -5.37 -2.22
CA GLU A 102 6.19 -5.99 -3.52
C GLU A 102 4.69 -6.17 -3.73
N SER A 103 4.17 -5.73 -4.87
CA SER A 103 2.75 -5.82 -5.19
C SER A 103 2.51 -6.41 -6.58
N THR A 104 1.50 -7.28 -6.69
CA THR A 104 1.06 -7.86 -7.97
C THR A 104 -0.46 -7.93 -8.05
N ASN A 105 -1.01 -7.95 -9.25
CA ASN A 105 -2.45 -8.15 -9.46
C ASN A 105 -2.72 -9.55 -10.02
N SER A 106 -3.92 -10.09 -9.74
CA SER A 106 -4.40 -11.33 -10.36
C SER A 106 -5.00 -11.13 -11.75
N PHE A 107 -5.03 -9.89 -12.25
CA PHE A 107 -5.65 -9.50 -13.53
C PHE A 107 -4.67 -8.69 -14.37
N PRO A 108 -4.77 -8.76 -15.72
CA PRO A 108 -3.90 -7.98 -16.61
C PRO A 108 -4.03 -6.47 -16.38
N HIS A 109 -2.93 -5.73 -16.54
CA HIS A 109 -2.95 -4.27 -16.46
C HIS A 109 -3.96 -3.63 -17.43
N SER A 110 -4.19 -4.25 -18.59
CA SER A 110 -5.12 -3.81 -19.63
C SER A 110 -6.58 -4.23 -19.42
N ALA A 111 -6.92 -4.88 -18.30
CA ALA A 111 -8.28 -5.36 -18.04
C ALA A 111 -9.28 -4.24 -17.70
N GLY A 112 -8.81 -2.99 -17.53
CA GLY A 112 -9.65 -1.86 -17.15
C GLY A 112 -10.10 -1.86 -15.69
N ILE A 113 -9.56 -2.76 -14.86
CA ILE A 113 -9.83 -2.83 -13.42
C ILE A 113 -8.81 -1.96 -12.69
N ALA A 114 -9.30 -1.01 -11.88
CA ALA A 114 -8.43 -0.16 -11.08
C ALA A 114 -7.77 -0.97 -9.94
N SER A 115 -6.44 -1.02 -9.93
CA SER A 115 -5.65 -1.77 -8.94
C SER A 115 -5.20 -0.94 -7.73
N SER A 116 -5.25 0.39 -7.81
CA SER A 116 -4.72 1.23 -6.73
C SER A 116 -5.53 1.13 -5.43
N ALA A 117 -6.86 0.96 -5.52
CA ALA A 117 -7.71 0.80 -4.34
C ALA A 117 -7.42 -0.51 -3.60
N SER A 118 -7.33 -1.62 -4.32
CA SER A 118 -6.97 -2.93 -3.75
C SER A 118 -5.53 -2.95 -3.23
N ALA A 119 -4.59 -2.28 -3.88
CA ALA A 119 -3.21 -2.17 -3.41
C ALA A 119 -3.11 -1.43 -2.06
N PHE A 120 -3.77 -0.28 -1.90
CA PHE A 120 -3.77 0.44 -0.61
C PHE A 120 -4.54 -0.32 0.46
N SER A 121 -5.61 -1.03 0.09
CA SER A 121 -6.35 -1.90 1.00
C SER A 121 -5.53 -3.12 1.46
N ALA A 122 -4.65 -3.66 0.61
CA ALA A 122 -3.75 -4.74 0.98
C ALA A 122 -2.55 -4.30 1.82
N LEU A 123 -2.18 -3.02 1.74
CA LEU A 123 -1.08 -2.41 2.49
C LEU A 123 -1.48 -1.97 3.91
N ALA A 124 -2.72 -1.49 4.07
CA ALA A 124 -3.23 -0.83 5.28
C ALA A 124 -3.42 -1.78 6.47
#